data_AF-A0A1H0KKC9-F1
#
_entry.id   AF-A0A1H0KKC9-F1
#
_cell.length_a   1.000
_cell.length_b   1.000
_cell.length_c   1.000
_cell.angle_alpha   90.00
_cell.angle_beta   90.00
_cell.angle_gamma   90.00
#
_symmetry.space_group_name_H-M   'P 1'
#
loop_
_entity.id
_entity.type
_entity.pdbx_description
1 polymer ?
#
loop_
_entity_poly.entity_id
_entity_poly.type
_entity_poly.pdbx_seq_one_letter_code
_entity_poly.pdbx_strand_id
1 'polypeptide(L)'
;MLASSALPTARAGAPADYHSEGAHPCGPRYWPAQTLDAFLLQMAARGHCISAAMMLGDRRYALEQIARARQLPGETLQALVKELSDYFEDAEPAAAGLHWCHR
;
A
#
# COMPACT_ATOMS: atom_id res chain seq x y z
N MET A 1 3.88 15.54 -54.49
CA MET A 1 2.49 15.61 -53.99
C MET A 1 2.29 14.46 -53.01
N LEU A 2 1.98 14.78 -51.74
CA LEU A 2 1.13 14.10 -50.74
C LEU A 2 1.05 12.55 -50.78
N ALA A 3 1.12 11.80 -49.67
CA ALA A 3 0.39 12.04 -48.44
C ALA A 3 0.95 11.21 -47.26
N SER A 4 0.88 11.84 -46.09
CA SER A 4 0.93 11.26 -44.76
C SER A 4 0.09 9.99 -44.64
N SER A 5 0.62 8.98 -43.96
CA SER A 5 -0.20 7.87 -43.44
C SER A 5 -0.15 7.91 -41.92
N ALA A 6 -1.36 7.96 -41.37
CA ALA A 6 -1.70 8.29 -40.01
C ALA A 6 -1.34 7.19 -39.01
N LEU A 7 -1.05 7.62 -37.78
CA LEU A 7 -0.95 6.77 -36.60
C LEU A 7 -2.27 6.00 -36.38
N PRO A 8 -2.22 4.69 -36.08
CA PRO A 8 -3.39 3.99 -35.59
C PRO A 8 -3.68 4.43 -34.15
N THR A 9 -4.83 5.10 -33.99
CA THR A 9 -5.47 5.37 -32.71
C THR A 9 -5.95 4.06 -32.09
N ALA A 10 -5.21 3.53 -31.12
CA ALA A 10 -5.66 2.40 -30.32
C ALA A 10 -6.46 2.91 -29.12
N ARG A 11 -7.75 3.21 -29.33
CA ARG A 11 -8.72 3.20 -28.23
C ARG A 11 -9.23 1.77 -28.06
N ALA A 12 -8.45 0.96 -27.36
CA ALA A 12 -8.92 -0.32 -26.83
C ALA A 12 -9.44 -0.08 -25.41
N GLY A 13 -10.76 -0.12 -25.25
CA GLY A 13 -11.38 -0.21 -23.94
C GLY A 13 -10.98 -1.51 -23.26
N ALA A 14 -10.57 -1.41 -22.00
CA ALA A 14 -10.59 -2.53 -21.08
C ALA A 14 -11.59 -2.19 -19.98
N PRO A 15 -12.73 -2.89 -19.86
CA PRO A 15 -13.40 -2.94 -18.58
C PRO A 15 -12.42 -3.63 -17.61
N ALA A 16 -12.04 -2.92 -16.55
CA ALA A 16 -11.38 -3.54 -15.42
C ALA A 16 -12.39 -4.51 -14.78
N ASP A 17 -12.34 -5.76 -15.25
CA ASP A 17 -12.99 -6.90 -14.62
C ASP A 17 -12.30 -7.09 -13.26
N TYR A 18 -12.83 -6.41 -12.25
CA TYR A 18 -12.52 -6.69 -10.86
C TYR A 18 -13.23 -8.00 -10.51
N HIS A 19 -12.51 -9.10 -10.72
CA HIS A 19 -12.95 -10.43 -10.34
C HIS A 19 -13.43 -10.41 -8.88
N SER A 20 -14.73 -10.64 -8.69
CA SER A 20 -15.30 -11.01 -7.40
C SER A 20 -15.14 -12.50 -7.22
N GLU A 21 -14.15 -12.93 -6.44
CA GLU A 21 -13.98 -14.35 -6.11
C GLU A 21 -13.64 -14.56 -4.63
N GLY A 22 -14.59 -15.19 -3.91
CA GLY A 22 -14.26 -16.16 -2.85
C GLY A 22 -14.19 -15.66 -1.42
N ALA A 23 -15.31 -15.76 -0.70
CA ALA A 23 -15.34 -15.81 0.76
C ALA A 23 -14.54 -17.03 1.27
N HIS A 24 -13.29 -16.80 1.67
CA HIS A 24 -12.47 -17.74 2.43
C HIS A 24 -12.33 -17.25 3.87
N PRO A 25 -12.90 -17.91 4.89
CA PRO A 25 -12.82 -17.47 6.28
C PRO A 25 -11.50 -17.87 6.97
N CYS A 26 -10.37 -17.74 6.25
CA CYS A 26 -8.98 -17.89 6.72
C CYS A 26 -8.03 -17.29 5.66
N GLY A 27 -8.14 -15.99 5.38
CA GLY A 27 -7.29 -15.30 4.40
C GLY A 27 -6.09 -14.61 5.09
N PRO A 28 -4.90 -14.55 4.44
CA PRO A 28 -3.85 -13.63 4.89
C PRO A 28 -4.48 -12.24 4.88
N ARG A 29 -4.46 -11.55 6.02
CA ARG A 29 -5.01 -10.20 6.14
C ARG A 29 -4.41 -9.37 5.00
N TYR A 30 -5.25 -8.97 4.05
CA TYR A 30 -4.81 -8.36 2.81
C TYR A 30 -4.04 -7.08 3.14
N TRP A 31 -2.75 -7.07 2.87
CA TRP A 31 -1.92 -5.90 3.13
C TRP A 31 -2.33 -4.78 2.17
N PRO A 32 -2.55 -3.54 2.65
CA PRO A 32 -2.94 -2.43 1.80
C PRO A 32 -1.73 -1.93 0.99
N ALA A 33 -1.35 -2.69 -0.05
CA ALA A 33 -0.17 -2.44 -0.86
C ALA A 33 -0.18 -1.04 -1.51
N GLN A 34 -1.36 -0.60 -1.95
CA GLN A 34 -1.55 0.71 -2.56
C GLN A 34 -1.40 1.85 -1.53
N THR A 35 -2.00 1.70 -0.34
CA THR A 35 -1.86 2.67 0.76
C THR A 35 -0.42 2.75 1.26
N LEU A 36 0.28 1.61 1.35
CA LEU A 36 1.68 1.57 1.73
C LEU A 36 2.56 2.25 0.67
N ASP A 37 2.39 1.94 -0.61
CA ASP A 37 3.20 2.55 -1.68
C ASP A 37 3.03 4.09 -1.69
N ALA A 38 1.77 4.56 -1.61
CA ALA A 38 1.48 5.99 -1.49
C ALA A 38 2.10 6.62 -0.24
N PHE A 39 2.11 5.91 0.89
CA PHE A 39 2.76 6.37 2.12
C PHE A 39 4.28 6.49 1.95
N LEU A 40 4.92 5.48 1.36
CA LEU A 40 6.36 5.48 1.10
C LEU A 40 6.75 6.63 0.17
N LEU A 41 5.96 6.87 -0.89
CA LEU A 41 6.15 7.99 -1.81
C LEU A 41 6.02 9.33 -1.09
N GLN A 42 5.01 9.50 -0.23
CA GLN A 42 4.81 10.74 0.53
C GLN A 42 5.92 10.99 1.54
N MET A 43 6.46 9.95 2.16
CA MET A 43 7.59 10.05 3.08
C MET A 43 8.89 10.33 2.31
N ALA A 44 9.12 9.66 1.19
CA ALA A 44 10.28 9.88 0.32
C ALA A 44 10.31 11.30 -0.24
N ALA A 45 9.16 11.84 -0.65
CA ALA A 45 9.02 13.23 -1.10
C ALA A 45 9.42 14.26 -0.03
N ARG A 46 9.41 13.87 1.25
CA ARG A 46 9.82 14.68 2.40
C ARG A 46 11.23 14.34 2.90
N GLY A 47 11.97 13.49 2.18
CA GLY A 47 13.33 13.09 2.51
C GLY A 47 13.44 11.88 3.45
N HIS A 48 12.33 11.18 3.72
CA HIS A 48 12.31 9.99 4.56
C HIS A 48 12.16 8.72 3.73
N CYS A 49 13.26 8.03 3.47
CA CYS A 49 13.24 6.71 2.84
C CYS A 49 12.90 5.64 3.88
N ILE A 50 11.78 4.95 3.68
CA ILE A 50 11.28 3.89 4.56
C ILE A 50 11.31 2.56 3.82
N SER A 51 11.63 1.47 4.52
CA SER A 51 11.60 0.13 3.94
C SER A 51 10.24 -0.53 4.15
N ALA A 52 9.54 -0.80 3.04
CA ALA A 52 8.31 -1.60 3.03
C ALA A 52 8.51 -2.97 3.71
N ALA A 53 9.63 -3.63 3.40
CA ALA A 53 9.95 -4.94 3.94
C ALA A 53 10.15 -4.92 5.46
N MET A 54 10.70 -3.83 6.01
CA MET A 54 10.84 -3.65 7.46
C MET A 54 9.50 -3.31 8.13
N MET A 55 8.66 -2.49 7.49
CA MET A 55 7.30 -2.23 8.02
C MET A 55 6.45 -3.50 8.05
N LEU A 56 6.69 -4.40 7.10
CA LEU A 56 6.12 -5.73 7.09
C LEU A 56 6.75 -6.56 8.22
N GLY A 57 8.04 -6.88 8.14
CA GLY A 57 8.68 -7.81 9.07
C GLY A 57 8.73 -7.37 10.54
N ASP A 58 8.59 -6.08 10.84
CA ASP A 58 8.65 -5.55 12.20
C ASP A 58 7.52 -4.52 12.46
N ARG A 59 6.55 -4.95 13.28
CA ARG A 59 5.41 -4.10 13.69
C ARG A 59 5.85 -2.86 14.47
N ARG A 60 6.88 -2.94 15.30
CA ARG A 60 7.37 -1.79 16.09
C ARG A 60 7.95 -0.75 15.15
N TYR A 61 8.77 -1.18 14.20
CA TYR A 61 9.30 -0.32 13.16
C TYR A 61 8.18 0.38 12.37
N ALA A 62 7.13 -0.36 11.97
CA ALA A 62 5.98 0.22 11.30
C ALA A 62 5.29 1.31 12.13
N LEU A 63 4.98 1.03 13.39
CA LEU A 63 4.35 2.00 14.31
C LEU A 63 5.25 3.22 14.54
N GLU A 64 6.56 3.05 14.63
CA GLU A 64 7.51 4.16 14.73
C GLU A 64 7.49 5.05 13.48
N GLN A 65 7.44 4.45 12.28
CA GLN A 65 7.34 5.25 11.04
C GLN A 65 6.00 5.97 10.93
N ILE A 66 4.90 5.33 11.37
CA ILE A 66 3.58 5.95 11.44
C ILE A 66 3.58 7.12 12.42
N ALA A 67 4.18 6.96 13.60
CA ALA A 67 4.31 8.03 14.58
C ALA A 67 5.14 9.21 14.06
N ARG A 68 6.18 8.96 13.26
CA ARG A 68 6.94 10.01 12.55
C ARG A 68 6.09 10.72 11.50
N ALA A 69 5.36 9.96 10.68
CA ALA A 69 4.50 10.53 9.65
C ALA A 69 3.36 11.38 10.23
N ARG A 70 2.84 11.05 11.43
CA ARG A 70 1.86 11.88 12.17
C ARG A 70 2.39 13.29 12.47
N GLN A 71 3.69 13.46 12.65
CA GLN A 71 4.32 14.76 12.95
C GLN A 71 4.55 15.60 11.69
N LEU A 72 4.37 15.03 10.50
CA LEU A 72 4.58 15.72 9.24
C LEU A 72 3.27 16.34 8.72
N PRO A 73 3.32 17.54 8.12
CA PRO A 73 2.15 18.16 7.53
C PRO A 73 1.76 17.50 6.19
N GLY A 74 0.45 17.40 5.96
CA GLY A 74 -0.14 16.96 4.69
C GLY A 74 -1.40 16.14 4.89
N GLU A 75 -2.53 16.63 4.43
CA GLU A 75 -3.84 15.98 4.58
C GLU A 75 -3.87 14.56 3.98
N THR A 76 -3.32 14.40 2.76
CA THR A 76 -3.18 13.09 2.12
C THR A 76 -2.31 12.13 2.93
N LEU A 77 -1.21 12.61 3.53
CA LEU A 77 -0.36 11.78 4.37
C LEU A 77 -1.08 11.37 5.66
N GLN A 78 -1.85 12.27 6.27
CA GLN A 78 -2.63 11.98 7.47
C GLN A 78 -3.75 10.95 7.21
N ALA A 79 -4.39 10.99 6.03
CA ALA A 79 -5.35 9.96 5.62
C ALA A 79 -4.70 8.57 5.50
N LEU A 80 -3.53 8.48 4.84
CA LEU A 80 -2.76 7.24 4.70
C LEU A 80 -2.29 6.71 6.06
N VAL A 81 -1.81 7.61 6.92
CA VAL A 81 -1.40 7.30 8.29
C VAL A 81 -2.56 6.71 9.08
N LYS A 82 -3.77 7.24 8.97
CA LYS A 82 -4.94 6.72 9.67
C LYS A 82 -5.27 5.30 9.24
N GLU A 83 -5.32 5.04 7.93
CA GLU A 83 -5.57 3.68 7.41
C GLU A 83 -4.50 2.68 7.82
N LEU A 84 -3.22 3.06 7.71
CA LEU A 84 -2.13 2.18 8.14
C LEU A 84 -2.18 1.94 9.65
N SER A 85 -2.45 2.98 10.44
CA SER A 85 -2.56 2.85 11.90
C SER A 85 -3.61 1.81 12.28
N ASP A 86 -4.82 1.92 11.71
CA ASP A 86 -5.90 0.95 11.91
C ASP A 86 -5.48 -0.47 11.56
N TYR A 87 -4.82 -0.66 10.41
CA TYR A 87 -4.31 -1.96 9.99
C TYR A 87 -3.29 -2.56 10.97
N PHE A 88 -2.30 -1.78 11.43
CA PHE A 88 -1.27 -2.28 12.35
C PHE A 88 -1.75 -2.41 13.80
N GLU A 89 -2.74 -1.61 14.20
CA GLU A 89 -3.36 -1.65 15.53
C GLU A 89 -4.36 -2.80 15.65
N ASP A 90 -5.16 -3.09 14.62
CA ASP A 90 -6.14 -4.19 14.59
C ASP A 90 -5.53 -5.56 14.20
N ALA A 91 -4.27 -5.59 13.79
CA ALA A 91 -3.53 -6.83 13.60
C ALA A 91 -3.28 -7.52 14.97
N GLU A 92 -4.23 -8.35 15.40
CA GLU A 92 -4.13 -9.21 16.58
C GLU A 92 -2.77 -9.94 16.61
N PRO A 93 -2.03 -9.91 17.74
CA PRO A 93 -0.67 -10.45 17.83
C PRO A 93 -0.60 -11.96 17.59
N ALA A 94 -1.71 -12.69 17.72
CA ALA A 94 -1.77 -14.14 17.55
C ALA A 94 -1.67 -14.60 16.08
N ALA A 95 -2.24 -13.86 15.13
CA ALA A 95 -2.10 -14.16 13.70
C ALA A 95 -0.74 -13.70 13.15
N ALA A 96 -0.10 -12.74 13.83
CA ALA A 96 1.20 -12.21 13.46
C ALA A 96 2.39 -13.03 14.01
N GLY A 97 2.16 -13.94 14.96
CA GLY A 97 3.24 -14.79 15.47
C GLY A 97 3.65 -15.94 14.55
N LEU A 98 2.73 -16.43 13.70
CA LEU A 98 2.93 -17.66 12.92
C LEU A 98 3.14 -17.45 11.41
N HIS A 99 2.71 -16.32 10.84
CA HIS A 99 2.89 -16.07 9.39
C HIS A 99 4.08 -15.15 9.05
N TRP A 100 4.60 -14.39 10.01
CA TRP A 100 5.74 -13.48 9.75
C TRP A 100 7.09 -14.19 9.82
N CYS A 101 7.12 -15.37 10.45
CA CYS A 101 8.30 -16.22 10.59
C CYS A 101 8.00 -17.67 10.14
N HIS A 102 7.63 -17.89 8.89
CA HIS A 102 7.84 -19.21 8.26
C HIS A 102 7.85 -19.08 6.72
N ARG A 103 9.06 -18.94 6.17
CA ARG A 103 9.41 -19.48 4.85
C ARG A 103 10.33 -20.67 5.11
#